data_AF-A0A4P6TV35-F1
#
_entry.id   AF-A0A4P6TV35-F1
#
_cell.length_a   1.000
_cell.length_b   1.000
_cell.length_c   1.000
_cell.angle_alpha   90.00
_cell.angle_beta   90.00
_cell.angle_gamma   90.00
#
_symmetry.space_group_name_H-M   'P 1'
#
loop_
_entity.id
_entity.type
_entity.pdbx_description
1 polymer ?
#
loop_
_entity_poly.entity_id
_entity_poly.type
_entity_poly.pdbx_seq_one_letter_code
_entity_poly.pdbx_strand_id
1 'polypeptide(L)' 'MTNLRPDDLEVDLPALRGDCARMAPHWAPPEHPATRPVPPSLIHGVRVPSRSARLVDGMSEYGD' A
#
# COMPACT_ATOMS: atom_id res chain seq x y z
N MET A 1 9.14 7.56 -23.32
CA MET A 1 9.38 7.60 -21.86
C MET A 1 9.34 9.06 -21.44
N THR A 2 8.18 9.53 -20.98
CA THR A 2 8.01 10.92 -20.55
C THR A 2 8.72 11.10 -19.21
N ASN A 3 9.67 12.02 -19.17
CA ASN A 3 10.41 12.38 -17.95
C ASN A 3 9.60 13.49 -17.26
N LEU A 4 8.95 13.18 -16.13
CA LEU A 4 8.15 14.14 -15.36
C LEU A 4 9.10 15.17 -14.71
N ARG A 5 8.81 16.45 -14.91
CA ARG A 5 9.54 17.56 -14.29
C ARG A 5 9.05 17.78 -12.85
N PRO A 6 9.83 18.44 -11.98
CA PRO A 6 9.40 18.74 -10.61
C PRO A 6 8.08 19.51 -10.54
N ASP A 7 7.83 20.42 -11.48
CA ASP A 7 6.57 21.18 -11.59
C ASP A 7 5.38 20.30 -12.00
N ASP A 8 5.60 19.15 -12.65
CA ASP A 8 4.55 18.17 -12.95
C ASP A 8 4.11 17.39 -11.68
N LEU A 9 4.84 17.54 -10.58
CA LEU A 9 4.55 16.90 -9.29
C LEU A 9 3.84 17.85 -8.29
N GLU A 10 3.62 19.12 -8.65
CA GLU A 10 2.72 20.02 -7.91
C GLU A 10 1.25 19.67 -8.19
N VAL A 11 0.90 18.40 -7.98
CA VAL A 11 -0.47 17.91 -8.08
C VAL A 11 -1.13 18.17 -6.73
N ASP A 12 -2.19 18.99 -6.72
CA ASP A 12 -2.96 19.20 -5.50
C ASP A 12 -3.66 17.90 -5.04
N LEU A 13 -3.90 17.78 -3.73
CA LEU A 13 -4.51 16.60 -3.13
C LEU A 13 -5.89 16.25 -3.75
N PRO A 14 -6.76 17.22 -4.08
CA PRO A 14 -7.99 16.95 -4.84
C PRO A 14 -7.77 16.28 -6.20
N ALA A 15 -6.82 16.76 -7.00
CA ALA A 15 -6.49 16.22 -8.31
C ALA A 15 -5.98 14.78 -8.19
N LEU A 16 -5.08 14.52 -7.23
CA LEU A 16 -4.57 13.19 -6.96
C LEU A 16 -5.69 12.20 -6.56
N ARG A 17 -6.62 12.64 -5.70
CA ARG A 17 -7.81 11.82 -5.34
C ARG A 17 -8.68 11.53 -6.56
N GLY A 18 -8.83 12.50 -7.46
CA GLY A 18 -9.52 12.33 -8.74
C GLY A 18 -8.84 11.29 -9.64
N ASP A 19 -7.51 11.30 -9.71
CA ASP A 19 -6.73 10.29 -10.45
C ASP A 19 -6.90 8.89 -9.83
N CYS A 20 -6.81 8.76 -8.51
CA CYS A 20 -7.06 7.48 -7.83
C CYS A 20 -8.46 6.94 -8.15
N ALA A 21 -9.50 7.78 -8.14
CA ALA A 21 -10.86 7.38 -8.46
C ALA A 21 -11.01 6.93 -9.93
N ARG A 22 -10.30 7.58 -10.87
CA ARG A 22 -10.25 7.16 -12.28
C ARG A 22 -9.56 5.81 -12.47
N MET A 23 -8.52 5.54 -11.68
CA MET A 23 -7.75 4.29 -11.77
C MET A 23 -8.45 3.11 -11.09
N ALA A 24 -9.18 3.34 -9.99
CA ALA A 24 -9.76 2.28 -9.17
C ALA A 24 -10.58 1.22 -9.94
N PRO A 25 -11.41 1.56 -10.95
CA PRO A 25 -12.15 0.56 -11.73
C PRO A 25 -11.28 -0.43 -12.49
N HIS A 26 -10.02 -0.10 -12.78
CA HIS A 26 -9.08 -0.97 -13.47
C HIS A 26 -8.40 -1.99 -12.54
N TRP A 27 -8.57 -1.83 -11.22
CA TRP A 27 -8.04 -2.72 -10.21
C TRP A 27 -9.18 -3.46 -9.53
N ALA A 28 -9.65 -4.53 -10.17
CA ALA A 28 -10.59 -5.45 -9.53
C ALA A 28 -9.87 -6.14 -8.34
N PRO A 29 -10.34 -5.96 -7.10
CA PRO A 29 -9.81 -6.74 -5.99
C PRO A 29 -10.08 -8.23 -6.26
N PRO A 30 -9.17 -9.13 -5.89
CA PRO A 30 -9.46 -10.55 -5.96
C PRO A 30 -10.69 -10.85 -5.09
N GLU A 31 -11.47 -11.86 -5.51
CA GLU A 31 -12.61 -12.30 -4.71
C GLU A 31 -12.10 -12.78 -3.35
N HIS A 32 -12.39 -12.00 -2.30
CA HIS A 32 -12.04 -12.38 -0.94
C HIS A 32 -13.19 -13.22 -0.37
N PRO A 33 -12.95 -14.50 -0.04
CA PRO A 33 -13.95 -15.28 0.66
C PRO A 33 -14.24 -14.60 2.01
N ALA A 34 -15.49 -14.69 2.47
CA ALA A 34 -15.86 -14.21 3.79
C ALA A 34 -14.90 -14.79 4.84
N THR A 35 -14.20 -13.91 5.57
CA THR A 35 -13.24 -14.34 6.59
C THR A 35 -14.02 -14.95 7.75
N ARG A 36 -13.86 -16.25 7.97
CA ARG A 36 -14.40 -16.92 9.16
C ARG A 36 -13.45 -16.69 10.34
N PRO A 37 -13.95 -16.43 11.56
CA PRO A 37 -13.10 -16.41 12.75
C PRO A 37 -12.31 -17.73 12.85
N VAL A 38 -10.99 -17.61 12.96
CA VAL A 38 -10.10 -18.76 13.22
C VAL A 38 -9.64 -18.73 14.68
N PRO A 39 -9.50 -19.88 15.33
CA PRO A 39 -8.86 -19.95 16.64
C PRO A 39 -7.47 -19.30 16.60
N PRO A 40 -7.07 -18.53 17.62
CA PRO A 40 -5.75 -17.90 17.67
C PRO A 40 -4.60 -18.90 17.52
N SER A 41 -4.79 -20.16 17.92
CA SER A 41 -3.82 -21.24 17.73
C SER A 41 -3.51 -21.58 16.27
N LEU A 42 -4.38 -21.20 15.33
CA LEU A 42 -4.16 -21.35 13.89
C LEU A 42 -3.51 -20.12 13.24
N ILE A 43 -3.36 -19.02 13.98
CA ILE A 43 -2.63 -17.86 13.51
C ILE A 43 -1.15 -18.15 13.74
N HIS A 44 -0.51 -18.73 12.74
CA HIS A 44 0.93 -18.90 12.75
C HIS A 44 1.58 -17.53 12.47
N GLY A 45 2.47 -17.10 13.36
CA GLY A 45 3.19 -15.84 13.18
C GLY A 45 4.04 -15.86 11.91
N VAL A 46 4.23 -14.68 11.32
CA VAL A 46 5.14 -14.51 10.18
C VAL A 46 6.54 -14.24 10.69
N ARG A 47 7.53 -14.98 10.18
CA ARG A 47 8.95 -14.71 10.44
C ARG A 47 9.49 -13.73 9.41
N VAL A 48 9.73 -12.50 9.85
CA VAL A 48 10.33 -11.47 9.00
C VAL A 48 11.86 -11.51 9.16
N PRO A 49 12.64 -11.61 8.06
CA PRO A 49 14.09 -11.53 8.14
C PRO A 49 14.57 -10.15 8.65
N SER A 50 15.65 -10.13 9.44
CA SER A 50 16.17 -8.88 10.04
C SER A 50 16.52 -7.80 9.00
N ARG A 51 16.92 -8.19 7.79
CA ARG A 51 17.19 -7.25 6.70
C ARG A 51 15.93 -6.48 6.29
N SER A 52 14.80 -7.18 6.16
CA SER A 52 13.52 -6.57 5.81
C SER A 52 13.03 -5.64 6.90
N ALA A 53 13.16 -6.04 8.17
CA ALA A 53 12.79 -5.20 9.31
C ALA A 53 13.57 -3.88 9.33
N ARG A 54 14.89 -3.93 9.08
CA ARG A 54 15.74 -2.73 9.00
C ARG A 54 15.39 -1.79 7.85
N LEU A 55 14.88 -2.32 6.74
CA LEU A 55 14.41 -1.46 5.64
C LEU A 55 13.17 -0.66 6.04
N VAL A 56 12.22 -1.29 6.75
CA VAL A 56 11.00 -0.63 7.22
C VAL A 56 11.28 0.37 8.34
N ASP A 57 12.19 0.03 9.26
CA ASP A 57 12.64 0.93 10.35
C ASP A 57 13.19 2.26 9.80
N GLY A 58 13.88 2.21 8.67
CA GLY A 58 14.38 3.40 7.96
C GLY A 58 13.31 4.26 7.27
N MET A 59 12.06 3.80 7.18
CA MET A 59 10.92 4.49 6.54
C MET A 59 9.98 5.13 7.57
N SER A 60 10.48 5.41 8.78
CA SER A 60 9.68 5.90 9.92
C SER A 60 8.92 7.20 9.64
N GLU A 61 9.32 7.98 8.64
CA GLU A 61 8.62 9.18 8.16
C GLU A 61 7.19 8.92 7.63
N TYR A 62 6.83 7.65 7.39
CA TYR A 62 5.52 7.22 6.90
C TYR A 62 4.71 6.39 7.92
N GLY A 63 5.19 6.24 9.16
CA GLY A 63 4.75 5.18 10.09
C GLY A 63 4.10 5.59 11.42
N ASP A 64 3.92 6.89 11.69
CA ASP A 64 3.13 7.43 12.83
C ASP A 64 1.71 7.79 12.38
#